data_AF-A0A0F2RKA0-F1
#
_entry.id   AF-A0A0F2RKA0-F1
#
_cell.length_a   1.000
_cell.length_b   1.000
_cell.length_c   1.000
_cell.angle_alpha   90.00
_cell.angle_beta   90.00
_cell.angle_gamma   90.00
#
_symmetry.space_group_name_H-M   'P 1'
#
loop_
_entity.id
_entity.type
_entity.pdbx_description
1 polymer ?
#
loop_
_entity_poly.entity_id
_entity_poly.type
_entity_poly.pdbx_seq_one_letter_code
_entity_poly.pdbx_strand_id
1 'polypeptide(L)'
;MAANGSPGNGFDSLNSFTGGKLFDTVFARGMALVEETASYLDGPGREHSRTLPREAGLTYSAWSMELTTRLMQAASWLVMQKAVRDGEMRREDASARKYRIRRDDPPLDAEAQRDKGLPMRFLELVARSEALFEQICRLDQALYSAPIPGQARNAVSDQIAQLQKAAETGAFDPLMVWHRAK
;
A
#
# COMPACT_ATOMS: atom_id res chain seq x y z
N MET A 1 -7.72 -36.63 -24.45
CA MET A 1 -8.80 -35.64 -24.71
C MET A 1 -8.84 -34.68 -23.53
N ALA A 2 -8.92 -33.38 -23.85
CA ALA A 2 -8.86 -32.19 -22.98
C ALA A 2 -9.94 -32.18 -21.87
N ALA A 3 -9.87 -31.40 -20.79
CA ALA A 3 -9.72 -29.94 -20.78
C ALA A 3 -9.16 -29.34 -19.47
N ASN A 4 -8.35 -28.30 -19.66
CA ASN A 4 -7.83 -27.34 -18.68
C ASN A 4 -8.97 -26.56 -17.98
N GLY A 5 -8.93 -26.49 -16.65
CA GLY A 5 -9.70 -25.54 -15.85
C GLY A 5 -8.84 -24.32 -15.49
N SER A 6 -9.24 -23.15 -15.98
CA SER A 6 -8.54 -21.87 -15.87
C SER A 6 -8.31 -21.39 -14.41
N PRO A 7 -7.09 -20.94 -14.04
CA PRO A 7 -6.85 -20.21 -12.80
C PRO A 7 -6.86 -18.70 -13.09
N GLY A 8 -8.04 -18.09 -13.19
CA GLY A 8 -8.16 -16.65 -13.51
C GLY A 8 -9.28 -16.00 -12.73
N ASN A 9 -8.97 -15.42 -11.56
CA ASN A 9 -9.85 -14.39 -10.97
C ASN A 9 -9.13 -13.50 -9.92
N GLY A 10 -8.08 -14.02 -9.25
CA GLY A 10 -7.23 -13.20 -8.35
C GLY A 10 -6.30 -12.23 -9.09
N PHE A 11 -5.95 -12.55 -10.35
CA PHE A 11 -5.06 -11.76 -11.19
C PHE A 11 -5.73 -10.51 -11.79
N ASP A 12 -7.05 -10.52 -12.02
CA ASP A 12 -7.76 -9.39 -12.65
C ASP A 12 -7.95 -8.19 -11.70
N SER A 13 -8.20 -8.45 -10.40
CA SER A 13 -8.30 -7.37 -9.40
C SER A 13 -6.96 -6.63 -9.22
N LEU A 14 -5.84 -7.36 -9.29
CA LEU A 14 -4.48 -6.83 -9.22
C LEU A 14 -4.09 -6.04 -10.48
N ASN A 15 -4.52 -6.51 -11.66
CA ASN A 15 -4.33 -5.79 -12.93
C ASN A 15 -5.17 -4.50 -12.99
N SER A 16 -6.38 -4.50 -12.43
CA SER A 16 -7.18 -3.28 -12.28
C SER A 16 -6.52 -2.25 -11.35
N PHE A 17 -5.72 -2.71 -10.37
CA PHE A 17 -5.02 -1.85 -9.42
C PHE A 17 -3.77 -1.20 -10.02
N THR A 18 -2.93 -1.98 -10.70
CA THR A 18 -1.71 -1.46 -11.37
C THR A 18 -2.04 -0.56 -12.57
N GLY A 19 -3.23 -0.70 -13.16
CA GLY A 19 -3.76 0.20 -14.19
C GLY A 19 -4.70 1.31 -13.69
N GLY A 20 -4.96 1.43 -12.38
CA GLY A 20 -6.09 2.21 -11.84
C GLY A 20 -5.74 3.51 -11.09
N LYS A 21 -6.75 4.40 -10.98
CA LYS A 21 -6.72 5.70 -10.25
C LYS A 21 -6.14 5.65 -8.83
N LEU A 22 -6.17 4.47 -8.19
CA LEU A 22 -5.66 4.27 -6.84
C LEU A 22 -4.13 4.37 -6.79
N PHE A 23 -3.41 3.82 -7.79
CA PHE A 23 -1.96 3.97 -7.86
C PHE A 23 -1.58 5.44 -8.04
N ASP A 24 -2.22 6.17 -8.96
CA ASP A 24 -1.97 7.60 -9.17
C ASP A 24 -2.16 8.42 -7.90
N THR A 25 -3.21 8.10 -7.14
CA THR A 25 -3.48 8.75 -5.85
C THR A 25 -2.36 8.49 -4.83
N VAL A 26 -1.90 7.24 -4.72
CA VAL A 26 -0.80 6.87 -3.80
C VAL A 26 0.53 7.48 -4.25
N PHE A 27 0.80 7.48 -5.55
CA PHE A 27 2.00 8.07 -6.15
C PHE A 27 2.05 9.57 -5.87
N ALA A 28 0.99 10.30 -6.19
CA ALA A 28 0.89 11.74 -5.95
C ALA A 28 1.02 12.07 -4.45
N ARG A 29 0.32 11.32 -3.59
CA ARG A 29 0.42 11.49 -2.13
C ARG A 29 1.83 11.19 -1.61
N GLY A 30 2.51 10.20 -2.19
CA GLY A 30 3.88 9.85 -1.85
C GLY A 30 4.86 10.96 -2.20
N MET A 31 4.80 11.46 -3.44
CA MET A 31 5.66 12.56 -3.89
C MET A 31 5.40 13.85 -3.10
N ALA A 32 4.13 14.19 -2.85
CA ALA A 32 3.78 15.36 -2.04
C ALA A 32 4.32 15.25 -0.61
N LEU A 33 4.27 14.06 0.02
CA LEU A 33 4.81 13.87 1.37
C LEU A 33 6.34 13.99 1.41
N VAL A 34 7.04 13.54 0.36
CA VAL A 34 8.49 13.71 0.22
C VAL A 34 8.84 15.20 0.15
N GLU A 35 8.16 15.96 -0.71
CA GLU A 35 8.36 17.40 -0.87
C GLU A 35 8.05 18.19 0.42
N GLU A 36 6.92 17.87 1.06
CA GLU A 36 6.50 18.50 2.31
C GLU A 36 7.48 18.22 3.45
N THR A 37 8.03 17.00 3.51
CA THR A 37 9.05 16.63 4.50
C THR A 37 10.36 17.36 4.24
N ALA A 38 10.83 17.42 3.00
CA ALA A 38 12.04 18.16 2.63
C ALA A 38 11.89 19.65 3.00
N SER A 39 10.78 20.26 2.60
CA SER A 39 10.47 21.67 2.91
C SER A 39 10.43 21.94 4.42
N TYR A 40 9.87 21.02 5.19
CA TYR A 40 9.86 21.13 6.65
C TYR A 40 11.27 21.01 7.24
N LEU A 41 12.03 19.98 6.87
CA LEU A 41 13.36 19.71 7.44
C LEU A 41 14.37 20.79 7.08
N ASP A 42 14.30 21.38 5.88
CA ASP A 42 15.19 22.45 5.45
C ASP A 42 14.79 23.83 5.99
N GLY A 43 13.50 24.03 6.29
CA GLY A 43 12.97 25.27 6.85
C GLY A 43 12.65 25.18 8.34
N PRO A 44 11.37 25.22 8.76
CA PRO A 44 10.97 25.30 10.17
C PRO A 44 11.55 24.21 11.08
N GLY A 45 11.79 23.01 10.54
CA GLY A 45 12.37 21.89 11.26
C GLY A 45 13.76 22.19 11.80
N ARG A 46 14.58 23.03 11.12
CA ARG A 46 15.89 23.46 11.65
C ARG A 46 15.73 24.30 12.90
N GLU A 47 14.84 25.29 12.87
CA GLU A 47 14.58 26.18 14.00
C GLU A 47 14.03 25.40 15.19
N HIS A 48 13.04 24.55 14.96
CA HIS A 48 12.49 23.67 15.99
C HIS A 48 13.59 22.79 16.61
N SER A 49 14.45 22.15 15.79
CA SER A 49 15.50 21.27 16.30
C SER A 49 16.50 21.96 17.25
N ARG A 50 16.71 23.27 17.09
CA ARG A 50 17.67 24.06 17.87
C ARG A 50 17.14 24.45 19.26
N THR A 51 15.82 24.54 19.41
CA THR A 51 15.18 24.95 20.67
C THR A 51 14.74 23.76 21.52
N LEU A 52 14.88 22.54 21.00
CA LEU A 52 14.49 21.32 21.72
C LEU A 52 15.41 21.04 22.92
N PRO A 53 14.83 20.52 24.02
CA PRO A 53 15.60 19.88 25.08
C PRO A 53 16.48 18.75 24.53
N ARG A 54 17.60 18.45 25.21
CA ARG A 54 18.60 17.47 24.73
C ARG A 54 17.99 16.11 24.34
N GLU A 55 17.11 15.56 25.16
CA GLU A 55 16.46 14.27 24.87
C GLU A 55 15.57 14.33 23.62
N ALA A 56 14.71 15.35 23.52
CA ALA A 56 13.85 15.55 22.36
C ALA A 56 14.66 15.82 21.08
N GLY A 57 15.78 16.55 21.18
CA GLY A 57 16.68 16.83 20.07
C GLY A 57 17.40 15.58 19.54
N LEU A 58 17.80 14.66 20.42
CA LEU A 58 18.37 13.37 20.04
C LEU A 58 17.34 12.51 19.30
N THR A 59 16.12 12.42 19.84
CA THR A 59 15.01 11.69 19.18
C THR A 59 14.66 12.31 17.83
N TYR A 60 14.55 13.63 17.76
CA TYR A 60 14.28 14.36 16.52
C TYR A 60 15.32 14.04 15.44
N SER A 61 16.60 14.05 15.81
CA SER A 61 17.71 13.79 14.89
C SER A 61 17.65 12.36 14.34
N ALA A 62 17.48 11.37 15.22
CA ALA A 62 17.36 9.97 14.83
C ALA A 62 16.14 9.73 13.92
N TRP A 63 14.97 10.24 14.34
CA TRP A 63 13.72 10.02 13.62
C TRP A 63 13.66 10.79 12.31
N SER A 64 14.37 11.92 12.16
CA SER A 64 14.47 12.65 10.89
C SER A 64 15.25 11.85 9.83
N MET A 65 16.35 11.21 10.23
CA MET A 65 17.11 10.31 9.35
C MET A 65 16.29 9.08 8.96
N GLU A 66 15.54 8.52 9.90
CA GLU A 66 14.68 7.37 9.64
C GLU A 66 13.50 7.72 8.72
N LEU A 67 12.85 8.86 8.98
CA LEU A 67 11.78 9.42 8.16
C LEU A 67 12.25 9.61 6.70
N THR A 68 13.39 10.26 6.50
CA THR A 68 13.93 10.51 5.14
C THR A 68 14.31 9.21 4.43
N THR A 69 14.93 8.27 5.14
CA THR A 69 15.29 6.97 4.59
C THR A 69 14.04 6.19 4.16
N ARG A 70 13.01 6.16 5.00
CA ARG A 70 11.73 5.49 4.71
C ARG A 70 11.01 6.11 3.52
N LEU A 71 10.94 7.44 3.47
CA LEU A 71 10.33 8.15 2.34
C LEU A 71 11.09 7.89 1.03
N MET A 72 12.42 7.83 1.08
CA MET A 72 13.23 7.50 -0.09
C MET A 72 12.98 6.07 -0.59
N GLN A 73 12.88 5.10 0.31
CA GLN A 73 12.54 3.72 -0.04
C GLN A 73 11.14 3.63 -0.66
N ALA A 74 10.16 4.31 -0.06
CA ALA A 74 8.79 4.39 -0.59
C ALA A 74 8.76 5.04 -1.98
N ALA A 75 9.45 6.17 -2.16
CA ALA A 75 9.54 6.88 -3.43
C ALA A 75 10.19 6.01 -4.51
N SER A 76 11.27 5.32 -4.18
CA SER A 76 11.97 4.42 -5.11
C SER A 76 11.06 3.31 -5.62
N TRP A 77 10.27 2.70 -4.72
CA TRP A 77 9.29 1.69 -5.09
C TRP A 77 8.19 2.27 -5.99
N LEU A 78 7.65 3.45 -5.66
CA LEU A 78 6.60 4.11 -6.44
C LEU A 78 7.07 4.47 -7.86
N VAL A 79 8.28 5.00 -8.01
CA VAL A 79 8.86 5.31 -9.32
C VAL A 79 9.07 4.04 -10.14
N MET A 80 9.55 2.98 -9.51
CA MET A 80 9.71 1.67 -10.16
C MET A 80 8.37 1.12 -10.65
N GLN A 81 7.31 1.17 -9.83
CA GLN A 81 5.97 0.73 -10.26
C GLN A 81 5.40 1.59 -11.39
N LYS A 82 5.70 2.90 -11.39
CA LYS A 82 5.33 3.79 -12.48
C LYS A 82 6.00 3.35 -13.80
N ALA A 83 7.30 3.03 -13.78
CA ALA A 83 8.00 2.52 -14.95
C ALA A 83 7.42 1.18 -15.45
N VAL A 84 7.01 0.30 -14.54
CA VAL A 84 6.33 -0.96 -14.91
C VAL A 84 4.99 -0.71 -15.58
N ARG A 85 4.21 0.24 -15.05
CA ARG A 85 2.90 0.60 -15.59
C ARG A 85 3.02 1.30 -16.95
N ASP A 86 3.99 2.19 -17.08
CA ASP A 86 4.22 2.96 -18.31
C ASP A 86 4.88 2.08 -19.41
N GLY A 87 5.18 0.81 -19.11
CA GLY A 87 5.72 -0.18 -20.04
C GLY A 87 7.24 -0.11 -20.23
N GLU A 88 7.91 0.76 -19.49
CA GLU A 88 9.36 0.96 -19.51
C GLU A 88 10.12 -0.15 -18.78
N MET A 89 9.47 -0.90 -17.89
CA MET A 89 10.05 -2.03 -17.16
C MET A 89 9.12 -3.25 -17.15
N ARG A 90 9.66 -4.45 -17.31
CA ARG A 90 8.84 -5.67 -17.26
C ARG A 90 8.51 -6.03 -15.82
N ARG A 91 7.29 -6.56 -15.59
CA ARG A 91 6.83 -6.94 -14.24
C ARG A 91 7.73 -7.98 -13.55
N GLU A 92 8.30 -8.90 -14.33
CA GLU A 92 9.23 -9.90 -13.78
C GLU A 92 10.53 -9.26 -13.28
N ASP A 93 11.04 -8.24 -13.95
CA ASP A 93 12.20 -7.48 -13.48
C ASP A 93 11.88 -6.74 -12.17
N ALA A 94 10.65 -6.23 -12.05
CA ALA A 94 10.13 -5.57 -10.85
C ALA A 94 10.02 -6.50 -9.64
N SER A 95 9.86 -7.81 -9.87
CA SER A 95 9.76 -8.80 -8.80
C SER A 95 11.10 -9.11 -8.12
N ALA A 96 12.22 -8.61 -8.68
CA ALA A 96 13.54 -8.81 -8.13
C ALA A 96 13.66 -8.25 -6.71
N ARG A 97 14.36 -8.97 -5.83
CA ARG A 97 14.49 -8.64 -4.40
C ARG A 97 14.96 -7.20 -4.13
N LYS A 98 15.78 -6.63 -5.03
CA LYS A 98 16.29 -5.25 -4.93
C LYS A 98 15.21 -4.16 -5.05
N TYR A 99 14.06 -4.49 -5.64
CA TYR A 99 12.93 -3.58 -5.85
C TYR A 99 11.76 -3.88 -4.91
N ARG A 100 11.88 -4.90 -4.07
CA ARG A 100 10.90 -5.25 -3.04
C ARG A 100 11.07 -4.33 -1.86
N ILE A 101 9.96 -3.83 -1.34
CA ILE A 101 9.94 -2.99 -0.14
C ILE A 101 9.44 -3.80 1.05
N ARG A 102 10.23 -3.79 2.13
CA ARG A 102 9.94 -4.52 3.36
C ARG A 102 10.21 -3.62 4.55
N ARG A 103 9.45 -3.86 5.61
CA ARG A 103 9.70 -3.26 6.91
C ARG A 103 10.72 -4.12 7.64
N ASP A 104 11.92 -3.59 7.82
CA ASP A 104 12.98 -4.24 8.59
C ASP A 104 12.98 -3.73 10.05
N ASP A 105 12.64 -2.46 10.26
CA ASP A 105 12.60 -1.81 11.57
C ASP A 105 11.18 -1.71 12.17
N PRO A 106 11.03 -1.68 13.50
CA PRO A 106 9.75 -1.41 14.16
C PRO A 106 9.14 -0.08 13.71
N PRO A 107 7.80 0.03 13.65
CA PRO A 107 7.14 1.29 13.33
C PRO A 107 7.42 2.37 14.36
N LEU A 108 7.62 3.59 13.87
CA LEU A 108 7.70 4.78 14.72
C LEU A 108 6.33 5.11 15.29
N ASP A 109 6.24 5.11 16.62
CA ASP A 109 5.03 5.49 17.34
C ASP A 109 5.05 7.00 17.65
N ALA A 110 4.51 7.78 16.70
CA ALA A 110 4.40 9.23 16.85
C ALA A 110 3.52 9.64 18.04
N GLU A 111 2.51 8.84 18.42
CA GLU A 111 1.63 9.13 19.56
C GLU A 111 2.41 9.03 20.88
N ALA A 112 3.23 8.00 21.03
CA ALA A 112 4.08 7.80 22.21
C ALA A 112 5.14 8.90 22.41
N GLN A 113 5.31 9.79 21.43
CA GLN A 113 6.25 10.91 21.47
C GLN A 113 5.59 12.29 21.60
N ARG A 114 4.24 12.38 21.57
CA ARG A 114 3.51 13.66 21.62
C ARG A 114 3.85 14.50 22.85
N ASP A 115 3.93 13.87 24.02
CA ASP A 115 4.17 14.58 25.28
C ASP A 115 5.66 14.76 25.63
N LYS A 116 6.56 14.39 24.72
CA LYS A 116 8.02 14.40 24.94
C LYS A 116 8.72 15.64 24.37
N GLY A 117 7.94 16.68 24.06
CA GLY A 117 8.44 17.97 23.59
C GLY A 117 8.84 18.01 22.11
N LEU A 118 8.51 16.98 21.33
CA LEU A 118 8.73 16.98 19.88
C LEU A 118 7.72 17.90 19.16
N PRO A 119 8.10 18.55 18.05
CA PRO A 119 7.19 19.42 17.33
C PRO A 119 6.02 18.63 16.75
N MET A 120 4.79 19.09 16.98
CA MET A 120 3.58 18.41 16.49
C MET A 120 3.62 18.17 14.97
N ARG A 121 4.10 19.17 14.21
CA ARG A 121 4.25 19.07 12.76
C ARG A 121 5.21 17.95 12.32
N PHE A 122 6.29 17.73 13.07
CA PHE A 122 7.21 16.64 12.80
C PHE A 122 6.54 15.28 13.05
N LEU A 123 5.81 15.15 14.15
CA LEU A 123 5.07 13.93 14.48
C LEU A 123 3.98 13.60 13.45
N GLU A 124 3.30 14.61 12.90
CA GLU A 124 2.35 14.44 11.78
C GLU A 124 3.03 13.86 10.54
N LEU A 125 4.21 14.37 10.16
CA LEU A 125 4.97 13.87 9.02
C LEU A 125 5.42 12.43 9.26
N VAL A 126 5.90 12.10 10.46
CA VAL A 126 6.26 10.73 10.85
C VAL A 126 5.06 9.80 10.72
N ALA A 127 3.92 10.14 11.32
CA ALA A 127 2.71 9.32 11.27
C ALA A 127 2.21 9.09 9.83
N ARG A 128 2.22 10.14 9.00
CA ARG A 128 1.83 10.04 7.58
C ARG A 128 2.82 9.19 6.78
N SER A 129 4.12 9.28 7.07
CA SER A 129 5.15 8.45 6.43
C SER A 129 4.97 6.98 6.78
N GLU A 130 4.62 6.67 8.03
CA GLU A 130 4.36 5.32 8.51
C GLU A 130 3.16 4.71 7.81
N ALA A 131 2.04 5.44 7.76
CA ALA A 131 0.83 5.01 7.07
C ALA A 131 1.06 4.78 5.57
N LEU A 132 1.83 5.66 4.91
CA LEU A 132 2.19 5.51 3.51
C LEU A 132 3.06 4.27 3.28
N PHE A 133 4.11 4.10 4.09
CA PHE A 133 5.05 2.99 3.97
C PHE A 133 4.36 1.64 4.21
N GLU A 134 3.53 1.55 5.24
CA GLU A 134 2.75 0.34 5.52
C GLU A 134 1.79 0.02 4.37
N GLN A 135 1.11 1.02 3.81
CA GLN A 135 0.27 0.84 2.63
C GLN A 135 1.08 0.31 1.45
N ILE A 136 2.26 0.86 1.19
CA ILE A 136 3.14 0.41 0.09
C ILE A 136 3.63 -1.02 0.34
N CYS A 137 4.02 -1.40 1.56
CA CYS A 137 4.39 -2.78 1.88
C CYS A 137 3.24 -3.76 1.63
N ARG A 138 1.99 -3.41 1.99
CA ARG A 138 0.82 -4.23 1.68
C ARG A 138 0.60 -4.36 0.18
N LEU A 139 0.81 -3.28 -0.58
CA LEU A 139 0.70 -3.30 -2.03
C LEU A 139 1.78 -4.19 -2.68
N ASP A 140 3.03 -4.06 -2.24
CA ASP A 140 4.14 -4.90 -2.70
C ASP A 140 3.89 -6.39 -2.42
N GLN A 141 3.37 -6.72 -1.24
CA GLN A 141 2.98 -8.08 -0.91
C GLN A 141 1.83 -8.56 -1.80
N ALA A 142 0.79 -7.75 -1.96
CA ALA A 142 -0.34 -8.11 -2.83
C ALA A 142 0.13 -8.36 -4.28
N LEU A 143 1.06 -7.54 -4.79
CA LEU A 143 1.51 -7.58 -6.19
C LEU A 143 2.46 -8.73 -6.53
N TYR A 144 3.38 -9.11 -5.63
CA TYR A 144 4.36 -10.17 -5.95
C TYR A 144 4.55 -11.27 -4.91
N SER A 145 3.79 -11.31 -3.82
CA SER A 145 3.74 -12.53 -3.02
C SER A 145 2.86 -13.56 -3.73
N ALA A 146 3.39 -14.77 -3.93
CA ALA A 146 2.57 -15.89 -4.40
C ALA A 146 1.46 -16.17 -3.37
N PRO A 147 0.24 -16.53 -3.81
CA PRO A 147 -0.80 -16.93 -2.87
C PRO A 147 -0.30 -18.10 -2.03
N ILE A 148 -0.19 -17.89 -0.71
CA ILE A 148 0.16 -18.96 0.22
C ILE A 148 -0.97 -20.01 0.11
N PRO A 149 -0.67 -21.28 -0.26
CA PRO A 149 -1.68 -22.33 -0.26
C PRO A 149 -2.23 -22.48 1.16
N GLY A 150 -3.48 -22.08 1.39
CA GLY A 150 -4.15 -22.16 2.69
C GLY A 150 -4.54 -20.83 3.33
N GLN A 151 -4.12 -19.68 2.79
CA GLN A 151 -4.71 -18.40 3.20
C GLN A 151 -6.08 -18.30 2.53
N ALA A 152 -7.14 -18.41 3.34
CA ALA A 152 -8.52 -18.48 2.90
C ALA A 152 -8.76 -17.44 1.80
N ARG A 153 -9.03 -17.93 0.57
CA ARG A 153 -9.64 -17.12 -0.48
C ARG A 153 -10.78 -16.37 0.18
N ASN A 154 -10.81 -15.07 -0.01
CA ASN A 154 -11.72 -14.16 0.65
C ASN A 154 -13.15 -14.72 0.49
N ALA A 155 -13.71 -15.32 1.55
CA ALA A 155 -14.87 -16.22 1.42
C ALA A 155 -16.07 -15.51 0.80
N VAL A 156 -16.16 -14.20 1.01
CA VAL A 156 -17.15 -13.31 0.40
C VAL A 156 -16.94 -13.19 -1.12
N SER A 157 -15.70 -13.07 -1.58
CA SER A 157 -15.39 -13.05 -3.02
C SER A 157 -15.73 -14.38 -3.70
N ASP A 158 -15.47 -15.50 -3.02
CA ASP A 158 -15.86 -16.83 -3.52
C ASP A 158 -17.39 -17.00 -3.56
N GLN A 159 -18.12 -16.49 -2.56
CA GLN A 159 -19.58 -16.48 -2.53
C GLN A 159 -20.18 -15.60 -3.63
N ILE A 160 -19.62 -14.41 -3.86
CA ILE A 160 -20.06 -13.52 -4.94
C ILE A 160 -19.82 -14.18 -6.31
N ALA A 161 -18.67 -14.80 -6.52
CA ALA A 161 -18.38 -15.52 -7.75
C ALA A 161 -19.32 -16.72 -7.96
N GLN A 162 -19.67 -17.45 -6.89
CA GLN A 162 -20.67 -18.52 -6.96
C GLN A 162 -22.07 -17.99 -7.30
N LEU A 163 -22.47 -16.85 -6.74
CA LEU A 163 -23.77 -16.21 -7.05
C LEU A 163 -23.84 -15.75 -8.51
N GLN A 164 -22.77 -15.14 -9.02
CA GLN A 164 -22.67 -14.73 -10.43
C GLN A 164 -22.77 -15.93 -11.37
N LYS A 165 -22.03 -17.00 -11.07
CA LYS A 165 -22.08 -18.24 -11.84
C LYS A 165 -23.46 -18.89 -11.81
N ALA A 166 -24.11 -18.93 -10.64
CA ALA A 166 -25.46 -19.45 -10.49
C ALA A 166 -26.49 -18.64 -11.29
N ALA A 167 -26.35 -17.31 -11.31
CA ALA A 167 -27.19 -16.41 -12.10
C ALA A 167 -27.01 -16.64 -13.61
N GLU A 168 -25.78 -16.82 -14.09
CA GLU A 168 -25.50 -17.13 -15.51
C GLU A 168 -26.00 -18.51 -15.94
N THR A 169 -25.97 -19.50 -15.05
CA THR A 169 -26.51 -20.85 -15.32
C THR A 169 -28.04 -20.96 -15.21
N GLY A 170 -28.74 -19.84 -14.97
CA GLY A 170 -30.21 -19.81 -14.91
C GLY A 170 -30.81 -20.46 -13.65
N ALA A 171 -30.02 -20.67 -12.60
CA ALA A 171 -30.51 -21.22 -11.33
C ALA A 171 -31.46 -20.24 -10.59
N PHE A 172 -31.34 -18.94 -10.90
CA PHE A 172 -32.31 -17.92 -10.55
C PHE A 172 -33.23 -17.67 -11.75
N ASP A 173 -34.26 -18.51 -11.90
CA ASP A 173 -35.38 -18.22 -12.80
C ASP A 173 -36.49 -17.52 -11.99
N PRO A 174 -36.62 -16.18 -12.06
CA PRO A 174 -37.60 -15.43 -11.28
C PRO A 174 -39.06 -15.73 -11.70
N LEU A 175 -39.29 -16.41 -12.82
CA LEU A 175 -40.63 -16.81 -13.27
C LEU A 175 -41.08 -18.16 -12.68
N MET A 176 -40.16 -18.97 -12.14
CA MET A 176 -40.49 -20.27 -11.51
C MET A 176 -41.20 -20.11 -10.15
N VAL A 177 -40.96 -19.02 -9.42
CA VAL A 177 -41.54 -18.79 -8.08
C VAL A 177 -43.07 -18.56 -8.14
N TRP A 178 -43.58 -18.09 -9.28
CA TRP A 178 -45.00 -17.74 -9.46
C TRP A 178 -45.87 -18.90 -9.97
N HIS A 179 -45.28 -20.04 -10.34
CA HIS A 179 -46.02 -21.18 -10.90
C HIS A 179 -46.54 -22.18 -9.86
N ARG A 180 -46.33 -21.95 -8.55
CA ARG A 180 -46.73 -22.89 -7.47
C ARG A 180 -47.99 -22.51 -6.69
N ALA A 181 -48.79 -21.59 -7.21
CA ALA A 181 -50.10 -21.27 -6.65
C ALA A 181 -51.21 -21.65 -7.65
N LYS A 182 -51.57 -22.94 -7.69
CA LYS A 182 -52.89 -23.37 -8.15
C LYS A 182 -53.30 -24.66 -7.46
#